data_AF-A0A453RCT2-F1
#
_entry.id   AF-A0A453RCT2-F1
#
_cell.length_a   1.000
_cell.length_b   1.000
_cell.length_c   1.000
_cell.angle_alpha   90.00
_cell.angle_beta   90.00
_cell.angle_gamma   90.00
#
_symmetry.space_group_name_H-M   'P 1'
#
loop_
_entity.id
_entity.type
_entity.pdbx_description
1 polymer ?
#
loop_
_entity_poly.entity_id
_entity_poly.type
_entity_poly.pdbx_seq_one_letter_code
_entity_poly.pdbx_strand_id
1 'polypeptide(L)'
;QAISSFFPSLLSGFEEDIIELLKEDNEVLKEGIAHVLSKAGGNIREQLASSSSVALLLERLCLEGTRKQAKYSVHALAAITKDDGLMALSVLYKRLVDLLEEKKVHLPSILQSLGCIAQIAMPIFETRGEEIISFITKKILDCSDDTAKVSADKSEWGDSSHSCLLKIYGIKTLVKSCLPCKDAQVHPGIEKLMDILKSILTYGDISPNMISSASDKAHLRLAAAKAVLRLTRQWDHKVPVDVFYLTLRISQDDFPQMRKLFLSKVHQYIKERALDAKYACAFLIGIDDYHTPQYEEFQHNLIEVSQICQQVKMRQLSVQADVNLLTAYPEYIIPYLVHVLAHDPSCPNIDKYEDVKAFAPIYW
;
A
#
# COMPACT_ATOMS: atom_id res chain seq x y z
N GLN A 1 21.34 0.87 9.83
CA GLN A 1 20.29 0.37 8.90
C GLN A 1 20.87 -0.34 7.68
N ALA A 2 21.84 0.23 6.95
CA ALA A 2 22.44 -0.44 5.78
C ALA A 2 23.27 -1.69 6.15
N ILE A 3 24.07 -1.63 7.23
CA ILE A 3 24.96 -2.74 7.60
C ILE A 3 24.18 -4.02 7.95
N SER A 4 23.06 -3.91 8.69
CA SER A 4 22.24 -5.07 9.07
C SER A 4 21.52 -5.74 7.90
N SER A 5 21.30 -5.05 6.78
CA SER A 5 20.70 -5.66 5.58
C SER A 5 21.71 -6.34 4.68
N PHE A 6 22.96 -5.88 4.66
CA PHE A 6 24.01 -6.39 3.76
C PHE A 6 25.00 -7.33 4.45
N PHE A 7 25.24 -7.16 5.75
CA PHE A 7 26.19 -7.96 6.53
C PHE A 7 25.58 -8.39 7.88
N PRO A 8 24.56 -9.24 7.89
CA PRO A 8 23.84 -9.64 9.11
C PRO A 8 24.73 -10.35 10.14
N SER A 9 25.82 -11.00 9.70
CA SER A 9 26.78 -11.72 10.56
C SER A 9 27.61 -10.80 11.47
N LEU A 10 27.73 -9.51 11.14
CA LEU A 10 28.49 -8.54 11.96
C LEU A 10 27.80 -8.18 13.28
N LEU A 11 26.56 -8.63 13.48
CA LEU A 11 25.81 -8.40 14.72
C LEU A 11 26.11 -9.45 15.81
N SER A 12 26.82 -10.53 15.47
CA SER A 12 27.26 -11.50 16.48
C SER A 12 28.20 -10.82 17.48
N GLY A 13 27.91 -10.95 18.77
CA GLY A 13 28.67 -10.33 19.85
C GLY A 13 28.11 -9.00 20.38
N PHE A 14 27.04 -8.45 19.78
CA PHE A 14 26.35 -7.23 20.24
C PHE A 14 24.98 -7.51 20.88
N GLU A 15 24.73 -8.75 21.30
CA GLU A 15 23.40 -9.19 21.74
C GLU A 15 22.95 -8.47 23.02
N GLU A 16 23.85 -8.30 23.99
CA GLU A 16 23.56 -7.60 25.25
C GLU A 16 23.24 -6.12 25.00
N ASP A 17 24.05 -5.45 24.19
CA ASP A 17 23.84 -4.04 23.79
C ASP A 17 22.48 -3.87 23.10
N ILE A 18 22.10 -4.79 22.20
CA ILE A 18 20.80 -4.78 21.52
C ILE A 18 19.64 -4.85 22.53
N ILE A 19 19.79 -5.67 23.58
CA ILE A 19 18.76 -5.83 24.63
C ILE A 19 18.66 -4.55 25.46
N GLU A 20 19.77 -3.95 25.85
CA GLU A 20 19.79 -2.70 26.62
C GLU A 20 19.18 -1.55 25.82
N LEU A 21 19.57 -1.39 24.56
CA LEU A 21 19.05 -0.34 23.67
C LEU A 21 17.54 -0.50 23.42
N LEU A 22 17.00 -1.73 23.42
CA LEU A 22 15.56 -1.96 23.29
C LEU A 22 14.78 -1.60 24.57
N LYS A 23 15.44 -1.59 25.73
CA LYS A 23 14.85 -1.20 27.02
C LYS A 23 14.88 0.31 27.26
N GLU A 24 15.77 1.03 26.58
CA GLU A 24 15.84 2.48 26.68
C GLU A 24 14.52 3.15 26.29
N ASP A 25 14.18 4.27 26.94
CA ASP A 25 12.96 5.02 26.64
C ASP A 25 13.12 5.97 25.44
N ASN A 26 13.61 5.42 24.33
CA ASN A 26 13.80 6.17 23.09
C ASN A 26 13.08 5.48 21.92
N GLU A 27 12.00 6.10 21.45
CA GLU A 27 11.13 5.53 20.41
C GLU A 27 11.85 5.29 19.07
N VAL A 28 12.77 6.18 18.68
CA VAL A 28 13.54 6.07 17.45
C VAL A 28 14.55 4.92 17.55
N LEU A 29 15.16 4.76 18.72
CA LEU A 29 16.09 3.67 18.99
C LEU A 29 15.36 2.32 18.97
N LYS A 30 14.24 2.20 19.69
CA LYS A 30 13.38 1.00 19.67
C LYS A 30 12.97 0.62 18.24
N GLU A 31 12.58 1.60 17.42
CA GLU A 31 12.27 1.37 15.99
C GLU A 31 13.49 0.85 15.21
N GLY A 32 14.65 1.47 15.41
CA GLY A 32 15.90 1.10 14.76
C GLY A 32 16.33 -0.32 15.09
N ILE A 33 16.30 -0.68 16.37
CA ILE A 33 16.67 -2.02 16.87
C ILE A 33 15.67 -3.08 16.37
N ALA A 34 14.37 -2.83 16.47
CA ALA A 34 13.36 -3.73 15.92
C ALA A 34 13.58 -3.97 14.41
N HIS A 35 13.95 -2.93 13.66
CA HIS A 35 14.26 -3.07 12.24
C HIS A 35 15.52 -3.93 12.00
N VAL A 36 16.59 -3.71 12.75
CA VAL A 36 17.81 -4.53 12.68
C VAL A 36 17.49 -6.00 12.94
N LEU A 37 16.75 -6.29 14.02
CA LEU A 37 16.32 -7.65 14.37
C LEU A 37 15.43 -8.27 13.28
N SER A 38 14.56 -7.48 12.64
CA SER A 38 13.73 -7.98 11.53
C SER A 38 14.51 -8.42 10.29
N LYS A 39 15.76 -7.96 10.12
CA LYS A 39 16.61 -8.26 8.97
C LYS A 39 17.68 -9.29 9.28
N ALA A 40 18.22 -9.26 10.49
CA ALA A 40 19.40 -10.02 10.86
C ALA A 40 19.22 -10.87 12.13
N GLY A 41 18.05 -10.82 12.76
CA GLY A 41 17.77 -11.53 14.01
C GLY A 41 17.90 -13.05 13.90
N GLY A 42 17.68 -13.62 12.70
CA GLY A 42 17.89 -15.04 12.45
C GLY A 42 19.33 -15.51 12.67
N ASN A 43 20.32 -14.63 12.49
CA ASN A 43 21.74 -14.94 12.65
C ASN A 43 22.19 -14.99 14.12
N ILE A 44 21.50 -14.25 14.98
CA ILE A 44 21.77 -14.18 16.43
C ILE A 44 20.67 -14.86 17.24
N ARG A 45 19.83 -15.66 16.60
CA ARG A 45 18.64 -16.29 17.20
C ARG A 45 18.99 -17.21 18.36
N GLU A 46 20.06 -18.00 18.25
CA GLU A 46 20.43 -18.97 19.29
C GLU A 46 20.87 -18.26 20.58
N GLN A 47 21.59 -17.15 20.42
CA GLN A 47 22.04 -16.28 21.49
C GLN A 47 20.84 -15.56 22.12
N LEU A 48 19.94 -15.01 21.30
CA LEU A 48 18.72 -14.34 21.78
C LEU A 48 17.68 -15.28 22.40
N ALA A 49 17.67 -16.57 22.02
CA ALA A 49 16.73 -17.56 22.57
C ALA A 49 16.89 -17.76 24.08
N SER A 50 18.06 -17.43 24.63
CA SER A 50 18.32 -17.42 26.08
C SER A 50 17.63 -16.25 26.81
N SER A 51 17.23 -15.20 26.10
CA SER A 51 16.63 -13.99 26.65
C SER A 51 15.16 -13.86 26.27
N SER A 52 14.28 -14.44 27.10
CA SER A 52 12.82 -14.28 26.98
C SER A 52 12.36 -12.81 27.02
N SER A 53 13.19 -11.92 27.55
CA SER A 53 12.90 -10.49 27.66
C SER A 53 12.75 -9.79 26.31
N VAL A 54 13.46 -10.21 25.26
CA VAL A 54 13.42 -9.55 23.94
C VAL A 54 12.09 -9.77 23.26
N ALA A 55 11.62 -11.02 23.24
CA ALA A 55 10.32 -11.34 22.65
C ALA A 55 9.19 -10.57 23.33
N LEU A 56 9.22 -10.46 24.67
CA LEU A 56 8.22 -9.70 25.43
C LEU A 56 8.25 -8.19 25.11
N LEU A 57 9.44 -7.60 24.97
CA LEU A 57 9.57 -6.18 24.57
C LEU A 57 9.04 -5.95 23.15
N LEU A 58 9.35 -6.84 22.21
CA LEU A 58 8.84 -6.77 20.84
C LEU A 58 7.33 -6.97 20.79
N GLU A 59 6.77 -7.91 21.55
CA GLU A 59 5.32 -8.07 21.70
C GLU A 59 4.66 -6.78 22.20
N ARG A 60 5.22 -6.14 23.23
CA ARG A 60 4.70 -4.86 23.73
C ARG A 60 4.69 -3.78 22.65
N LEU A 61 5.75 -3.68 21.85
CA LEU A 61 5.81 -2.75 20.71
C LEU A 61 4.77 -3.07 19.61
N CYS A 62 4.38 -4.34 19.45
CA CYS A 62 3.31 -4.74 18.54
C CYS A 62 1.93 -4.28 19.02
N LEU A 63 1.74 -4.17 20.33
CA LEU A 63 0.47 -3.81 20.98
C LEU A 63 0.34 -2.28 21.16
N GLU A 64 1.38 -1.63 21.70
CA GLU A 64 1.30 -0.24 22.21
C GLU A 64 2.16 0.76 21.42
N GLY A 65 3.12 0.26 20.63
CA GLY A 65 4.12 1.11 19.98
C GLY A 65 3.59 1.95 18.82
N THR A 66 4.50 2.64 18.13
CA THR A 66 4.17 3.27 16.85
C THR A 66 3.93 2.21 15.78
N ARG A 67 3.27 2.60 14.68
CA ARG A 67 3.11 1.70 13.52
C ARG A 67 4.43 1.18 12.97
N LYS A 68 5.49 1.99 12.96
CA LYS A 68 6.78 1.54 12.43
C LYS A 68 7.42 0.51 13.36
N GLN A 69 7.39 0.74 14.67
CA GLN A 69 7.83 -0.24 15.66
C GLN A 69 7.03 -1.53 15.54
N ALA A 70 5.70 -1.47 15.57
CA ALA A 70 4.83 -2.64 15.42
C ALA A 70 5.14 -3.45 14.15
N LYS A 71 5.33 -2.77 13.02
CA LYS A 71 5.72 -3.41 11.75
C LYS A 71 7.01 -4.20 11.91
N TYR A 72 8.07 -3.57 12.42
CA TYR A 72 9.38 -4.21 12.52
C TYR A 72 9.39 -5.28 13.60
N SER A 73 8.72 -5.06 14.73
CA SER A 73 8.64 -6.01 15.83
C SER A 73 7.96 -7.32 15.43
N VAL A 74 6.89 -7.31 14.63
CA VAL A 74 6.30 -8.55 14.11
C VAL A 74 7.30 -9.34 13.26
N HIS A 75 8.06 -8.68 12.39
CA HIS A 75 9.06 -9.35 11.55
C HIS A 75 10.28 -9.79 12.36
N ALA A 76 10.66 -9.02 13.39
CA ALA A 76 11.71 -9.38 14.33
C ALA A 76 11.33 -10.63 15.12
N LEU A 77 10.10 -10.70 15.66
CA LEU A 77 9.58 -11.89 16.34
C LEU A 77 9.66 -13.12 15.44
N ALA A 78 9.21 -13.01 14.18
CA ALA A 78 9.31 -14.09 13.20
C ALA A 78 10.76 -14.53 12.94
N ALA A 79 11.71 -13.58 12.91
CA ALA A 79 13.12 -13.85 12.62
C ALA A 79 13.89 -14.44 13.82
N ILE A 80 13.63 -13.96 15.04
CA ILE A 80 14.40 -14.34 16.25
C ILE A 80 13.83 -15.54 16.99
N THR A 81 12.66 -16.05 16.61
CA THR A 81 12.05 -17.22 17.26
C THR A 81 12.16 -18.47 16.36
N LYS A 82 11.97 -19.65 16.94
CA LYS A 82 12.01 -20.92 16.21
C LYS A 82 10.78 -21.07 15.31
N ASP A 83 10.84 -21.99 14.34
CA ASP A 83 9.74 -22.34 13.44
C ASP A 83 9.13 -21.13 12.71
N ASP A 84 9.99 -20.25 12.18
CA ASP A 84 9.62 -18.96 11.56
C ASP A 84 8.70 -18.09 12.44
N GLY A 85 8.77 -18.30 13.76
CA GLY A 85 7.97 -17.65 14.77
C GLY A 85 6.49 -17.97 14.78
N LEU A 86 6.05 -19.05 14.14
CA LEU A 86 4.63 -19.42 14.08
C LEU A 86 3.97 -19.47 15.47
N MET A 87 4.63 -20.07 16.46
CA MET A 87 4.12 -20.14 17.84
C MET A 87 4.01 -18.75 18.49
N ALA A 88 5.07 -17.94 18.42
CA ALA A 88 5.09 -16.60 18.99
C ALA A 88 4.05 -15.67 18.32
N LEU A 89 3.96 -15.73 16.99
CA LEU A 89 2.98 -14.99 16.21
C LEU A 89 1.56 -15.45 16.51
N SER A 90 1.31 -16.74 16.77
CA SER A 90 -0.01 -17.24 17.15
C SER A 90 -0.47 -16.71 18.51
N VAL A 91 0.44 -16.63 19.50
CA VAL A 91 0.14 -16.07 20.82
C VAL A 91 -0.11 -14.57 20.72
N LEU A 92 0.73 -13.84 19.99
CA LEU A 92 0.56 -12.41 19.72
C LEU A 92 -0.76 -12.14 18.97
N TYR A 93 -1.07 -12.95 17.95
CA TYR A 93 -2.28 -12.82 17.15
C TYR A 93 -3.54 -12.91 18.01
N LYS A 94 -3.63 -13.91 18.88
CA LYS A 94 -4.76 -14.04 19.82
C LYS A 94 -4.97 -12.76 20.63
N ARG A 95 -3.91 -12.25 21.28
CA ARG A 95 -3.96 -11.02 22.07
C ARG A 95 -4.38 -9.80 21.24
N LEU A 96 -3.87 -9.67 20.01
CA LEU A 96 -4.22 -8.56 19.12
C LEU A 96 -5.71 -8.56 18.76
N VAL A 97 -6.29 -9.73 18.46
CA VAL A 97 -7.71 -9.83 18.13
C VAL A 97 -8.58 -9.57 19.36
N ASP A 98 -8.21 -10.09 20.53
CA ASP A 98 -8.94 -9.84 21.78
C ASP A 98 -8.98 -8.33 22.11
N LEU A 99 -7.89 -7.60 21.84
CA LEU A 99 -7.84 -6.14 22.00
C LEU A 99 -8.70 -5.36 20.98
N LEU A 100 -9.03 -5.91 19.82
CA LEU A 100 -9.98 -5.29 18.89
C LEU A 100 -11.39 -5.25 19.52
N GLU A 101 -11.78 -6.32 20.22
CA GLU A 101 -13.11 -6.45 20.83
C GLU A 101 -13.29 -5.53 22.04
N GLU A 102 -12.23 -5.33 22.83
CA GLU A 102 -12.26 -4.56 24.08
C GLU A 102 -12.30 -3.02 23.88
N LYS A 103 -12.45 -2.54 22.64
CA LYS A 103 -12.55 -1.10 22.26
C LYS A 103 -11.46 -0.21 22.88
N LYS A 104 -10.17 -0.51 22.66
CA LYS A 104 -9.09 0.25 23.30
C LYS A 104 -7.88 0.61 22.43
N VAL A 105 -7.20 1.61 22.99
CA VAL A 105 -6.00 2.40 22.63
C VAL A 105 -5.03 1.69 21.68
N HIS A 106 -4.31 2.47 20.87
CA HIS A 106 -3.27 2.00 19.95
C HIS A 106 -3.78 1.16 18.76
N LEU A 107 -5.03 1.33 18.35
CA LEU A 107 -5.56 0.66 17.16
C LEU A 107 -4.65 0.77 15.89
N PRO A 108 -3.92 1.88 15.65
CA PRO A 108 -2.93 1.93 14.58
C PRO A 108 -1.84 0.84 14.62
N SER A 109 -1.24 0.55 15.78
CA SER A 109 -0.22 -0.51 15.91
C SER A 109 -0.85 -1.88 15.81
N ILE A 110 -2.02 -2.10 16.41
CA ILE A 110 -2.74 -3.37 16.36
C ILE A 110 -3.04 -3.75 14.90
N LEU A 111 -3.66 -2.85 14.13
CA LEU A 111 -3.94 -3.05 12.70
C LEU A 111 -2.66 -3.33 11.90
N GLN A 112 -1.59 -2.60 12.21
CA GLN A 112 -0.30 -2.78 11.55
C GLN A 112 0.32 -4.15 11.84
N SER A 113 0.22 -4.62 13.08
CA SER A 113 0.69 -5.94 13.52
C SER A 113 -0.11 -7.05 12.86
N LEU A 114 -1.45 -6.98 12.91
CA LEU A 114 -2.36 -7.93 12.25
C LEU A 114 -2.07 -8.02 10.74
N GLY A 115 -1.90 -6.88 10.07
CA GLY A 115 -1.55 -6.86 8.65
C GLY A 115 -0.13 -7.39 8.37
N CYS A 116 0.82 -7.30 9.29
CA CYS A 116 2.12 -7.96 9.12
C CYS A 116 1.99 -9.49 9.28
N ILE A 117 1.24 -9.96 10.28
CA ILE A 117 0.98 -11.38 10.49
C ILE A 117 0.29 -11.98 9.26
N ALA A 118 -0.72 -11.30 8.71
CA ALA A 118 -1.40 -11.73 7.49
C ALA A 118 -0.46 -11.92 6.28
N GLN A 119 0.64 -11.16 6.22
CA GLN A 119 1.62 -11.28 5.14
C GLN A 119 2.59 -12.44 5.35
N ILE A 120 3.13 -12.60 6.57
CA ILE A 120 4.23 -13.53 6.82
C ILE A 120 3.76 -14.90 7.32
N ALA A 121 2.55 -14.98 7.87
CA ALA A 121 1.97 -16.16 8.48
C ALA A 121 0.46 -16.24 8.19
N MET A 122 0.10 -16.32 6.91
CA MET A 122 -1.30 -16.41 6.46
C MET A 122 -2.13 -17.49 7.20
N PRO A 123 -1.62 -18.72 7.43
CA PRO A 123 -2.38 -19.74 8.13
C PRO A 123 -2.84 -19.33 9.54
N ILE A 124 -2.08 -18.47 10.22
CA ILE A 124 -2.46 -17.93 11.54
C ILE A 124 -3.59 -16.92 11.37
N PHE A 125 -3.47 -16.01 10.39
CA PHE A 125 -4.46 -14.98 10.14
C PHE A 125 -5.82 -15.57 9.74
N GLU A 126 -5.84 -16.62 8.92
CA GLU A 126 -7.07 -17.27 8.47
C GLU A 126 -7.92 -17.83 9.62
N THR A 127 -7.31 -18.20 10.75
CA THR A 127 -8.04 -18.76 11.91
C THR A 127 -9.13 -17.85 12.48
N ARG A 128 -8.95 -16.51 12.37
CA ARG A 128 -9.91 -15.49 12.82
C ARG A 128 -10.07 -14.34 11.80
N GLY A 129 -9.76 -14.60 10.54
CA GLY A 129 -9.65 -13.56 9.50
C GLY A 129 -10.96 -12.79 9.28
N GLU A 130 -12.10 -13.51 9.28
CA GLU A 130 -13.43 -12.91 9.13
C GLU A 130 -13.78 -11.94 10.27
N GLU A 131 -13.34 -12.22 11.50
CA GLU A 131 -13.58 -11.33 12.65
C GLU A 131 -12.86 -9.99 12.43
N ILE A 132 -11.61 -10.03 11.97
CA ILE A 132 -10.80 -8.84 11.67
C ILE A 132 -11.38 -8.07 10.49
N ILE A 133 -11.74 -8.76 9.40
CA ILE A 133 -12.34 -8.14 8.20
C ILE A 133 -13.67 -7.47 8.58
N SER A 134 -14.50 -8.16 9.36
CA SER A 134 -15.77 -7.63 9.86
C SER A 134 -15.55 -6.42 10.77
N PHE A 135 -14.57 -6.45 11.66
CA PHE A 135 -14.20 -5.32 12.51
C PHE A 135 -13.77 -4.11 11.69
N ILE A 136 -12.83 -4.28 10.75
CA ILE A 136 -12.35 -3.19 9.90
C ILE A 136 -13.52 -2.59 9.10
N THR A 137 -14.33 -3.43 8.45
CA THR A 137 -15.43 -2.96 7.60
C THR A 137 -16.49 -2.24 8.45
N LYS A 138 -17.00 -2.88 9.50
CA LYS A 138 -18.18 -2.38 10.24
C LYS A 138 -17.86 -1.35 11.32
N LYS A 139 -16.63 -1.34 11.87
CA LYS A 139 -16.26 -0.51 13.03
C LYS A 139 -15.24 0.58 12.71
N ILE A 140 -14.51 0.46 11.60
CA ILE A 140 -13.55 1.49 11.17
C ILE A 140 -14.05 2.19 9.92
N LEU A 141 -14.34 1.41 8.87
CA LEU A 141 -14.74 1.94 7.58
C LEU A 141 -16.12 2.60 7.69
N ASP A 142 -17.13 1.89 8.16
CA ASP A 142 -18.51 2.42 8.26
C ASP A 142 -18.71 3.50 9.34
N CYS A 143 -17.68 3.88 10.10
CA CYS A 143 -17.81 4.93 11.11
C CYS A 143 -17.93 6.32 10.46
N SER A 144 -19.07 6.99 10.67
CA SER A 144 -19.22 8.42 10.42
C SER A 144 -18.48 9.23 11.48
N ASP A 145 -17.79 10.28 11.06
CA ASP A 145 -17.28 11.28 12.00
C ASP A 145 -18.35 12.36 12.17
N ASP A 146 -19.21 12.20 13.17
CA ASP A 146 -20.31 13.14 13.44
C ASP A 146 -19.81 14.56 13.78
N THR A 147 -18.50 14.72 14.01
CA THR A 147 -17.85 16.00 14.31
C THR A 147 -17.20 16.67 13.10
N ALA A 148 -17.24 16.03 11.92
CA ALA A 148 -16.67 16.57 10.70
C ALA A 148 -17.38 17.87 10.27
N LYS A 149 -16.85 19.01 10.70
CA LYS A 149 -17.22 20.31 10.13
C LYS A 149 -16.77 20.31 8.67
N VAL A 150 -17.72 20.43 7.75
CA VAL A 150 -17.43 20.68 6.34
C VAL A 150 -16.76 22.05 6.25
N SER A 151 -15.43 22.10 6.25
CA SER A 151 -14.71 23.34 5.97
C SER A 151 -15.00 23.73 4.53
N ALA A 152 -15.57 24.91 4.32
CA ALA A 152 -15.89 25.45 3.01
C ALA A 152 -14.63 25.84 2.21
N ASP A 153 -13.47 25.89 2.87
CA ASP A 153 -12.21 26.23 2.23
C ASP A 153 -11.62 25.01 1.50
N LYS A 154 -11.82 24.98 0.19
CA LYS A 154 -11.30 23.94 -0.71
C LYS A 154 -9.80 24.13 -1.02
N SER A 155 -9.16 25.17 -0.51
CA SER A 155 -7.89 25.66 -1.04
C SER A 155 -6.65 25.01 -0.43
N GLU A 156 -6.71 24.50 0.81
CA GLU A 156 -5.54 23.91 1.47
C GLU A 156 -5.69 22.40 1.72
N TRP A 157 -4.76 21.63 1.15
CA TRP A 157 -4.58 20.21 1.49
C TRP A 157 -4.03 20.11 2.92
N GLY A 158 -4.92 20.10 3.91
CA GLY A 158 -4.58 19.98 5.32
C GLY A 158 -4.41 18.53 5.78
N ASP A 159 -3.84 18.33 6.97
CA ASP A 159 -3.62 17.00 7.56
C ASP A 159 -4.90 16.15 7.63
N SER A 160 -4.76 14.85 7.35
CA SER A 160 -5.85 13.89 7.48
C SER A 160 -6.32 13.75 8.93
N SER A 161 -7.64 13.70 9.13
CA SER A 161 -8.24 13.48 10.44
C SER A 161 -7.83 12.14 11.05
N HIS A 162 -7.98 12.00 12.37
CA HIS A 162 -7.72 10.73 13.04
C HIS A 162 -8.59 9.60 12.48
N SER A 163 -9.87 9.89 12.20
CA SER A 163 -10.81 8.95 11.58
C SER A 163 -10.34 8.51 10.19
N CYS A 164 -9.95 9.47 9.33
CA CYS A 164 -9.39 9.19 8.02
C CYS A 164 -8.13 8.33 8.09
N LEU A 165 -7.17 8.67 8.97
CA LEU A 165 -5.97 7.86 9.18
C LEU A 165 -6.30 6.43 9.58
N LEU A 166 -7.28 6.25 10.46
CA LEU A 166 -7.68 4.93 10.93
C LEU A 166 -8.30 4.09 9.80
N LYS A 167 -9.15 4.68 8.96
CA LYS A 167 -9.66 4.03 7.74
C LYS A 167 -8.53 3.63 6.80
N ILE A 168 -7.56 4.51 6.56
CA ILE A 168 -6.36 4.22 5.76
C ILE A 168 -5.58 3.04 6.36
N TYR A 169 -5.51 2.93 7.68
CA TYR A 169 -4.81 1.83 8.36
C TYR A 169 -5.58 0.51 8.21
N GLY A 170 -6.91 0.54 8.32
CA GLY A 170 -7.78 -0.60 8.05
C GLY A 170 -7.60 -1.12 6.62
N ILE A 171 -7.65 -0.22 5.61
CA ILE A 171 -7.42 -0.58 4.20
C ILE A 171 -6.03 -1.22 4.02
N LYS A 172 -4.99 -0.64 4.63
CA LYS A 172 -3.63 -1.21 4.57
C LYS A 172 -3.57 -2.62 5.15
N THR A 173 -4.32 -2.91 6.21
CA THR A 173 -4.40 -4.24 6.81
C THR A 173 -5.10 -5.24 5.88
N LEU A 174 -6.23 -4.87 5.26
CA LEU A 174 -6.93 -5.71 4.28
C LEU A 174 -6.09 -5.98 3.02
N VAL A 175 -5.38 -4.96 2.51
CA VAL A 175 -4.47 -5.14 1.36
C VAL A 175 -3.33 -6.09 1.69
N LYS A 176 -2.83 -6.02 2.93
CA LYS A 176 -1.78 -6.90 3.39
C LYS A 176 -2.25 -8.36 3.52
N SER A 177 -3.49 -8.61 3.96
CA SER A 177 -4.05 -9.98 3.97
C SER A 177 -4.24 -10.52 2.55
N CYS A 178 -4.46 -9.67 1.55
CA CYS A 178 -4.51 -10.12 0.17
C CYS A 178 -3.12 -10.35 -0.46
N LEU A 179 -2.00 -10.10 0.23
CA LEU A 179 -0.65 -10.17 -0.34
C LEU A 179 0.29 -10.99 0.55
N PRO A 180 0.02 -12.29 0.76
CA PRO A 180 0.91 -13.14 1.52
C PRO A 180 2.27 -13.33 0.84
N CYS A 181 3.32 -13.43 1.67
CA CYS A 181 4.68 -13.70 1.22
C CYS A 181 4.87 -15.16 0.78
N LYS A 182 4.05 -16.09 1.29
CA LYS A 182 4.07 -17.53 0.99
C LYS A 182 2.63 -17.97 0.63
N ASP A 183 2.48 -18.95 -0.26
CA ASP A 183 1.17 -19.56 -0.59
C ASP A 183 0.10 -18.60 -1.14
N ALA A 184 0.46 -17.93 -2.25
CA ALA A 184 -0.40 -17.07 -3.06
C ALA A 184 -1.52 -17.84 -3.79
N GLN A 185 -2.41 -18.53 -3.08
CA GLN A 185 -3.62 -19.13 -3.65
C GLN A 185 -4.76 -18.13 -3.70
N VAL A 186 -5.80 -18.45 -4.49
CA VAL A 186 -6.98 -17.60 -4.73
C VAL A 186 -7.52 -17.07 -3.40
N HIS A 187 -7.35 -15.78 -3.14
CA HIS A 187 -7.82 -15.15 -1.90
C HIS A 187 -9.29 -14.75 -2.07
N PRO A 188 -10.25 -15.43 -1.42
CA PRO A 188 -11.68 -15.20 -1.65
C PRO A 188 -12.14 -13.77 -1.31
N GLY A 189 -11.40 -13.04 -0.48
CA GLY A 189 -11.70 -11.65 -0.12
C GLY A 189 -11.24 -10.57 -1.10
N ILE A 190 -10.56 -10.91 -2.21
CA ILE A 190 -9.99 -9.88 -3.12
C ILE A 190 -11.08 -9.06 -3.81
N GLU A 191 -12.17 -9.69 -4.24
CA GLU A 191 -13.28 -9.04 -4.96
C GLU A 191 -13.98 -8.02 -4.06
N LYS A 192 -14.31 -8.43 -2.84
CA LYS A 192 -14.87 -7.53 -1.82
C LYS A 192 -13.96 -6.35 -1.49
N LEU A 193 -12.63 -6.58 -1.44
CA LEU A 193 -11.68 -5.49 -1.26
C LEU A 193 -11.65 -4.55 -2.47
N MET A 194 -11.71 -5.06 -3.70
CA MET A 194 -11.80 -4.23 -4.90
C MET A 194 -13.07 -3.38 -4.90
N ASP A 195 -14.21 -3.91 -4.44
CA ASP A 195 -15.46 -3.14 -4.30
C ASP A 195 -15.32 -1.99 -3.29
N ILE A 196 -14.70 -2.25 -2.13
CA ILE A 196 -14.42 -1.20 -1.13
C ILE A 196 -13.52 -0.11 -1.74
N LEU A 197 -12.45 -0.51 -2.43
CA LEU A 197 -11.52 0.42 -3.07
C LEU A 197 -12.20 1.23 -4.18
N LYS A 198 -13.08 0.60 -4.97
CA LYS A 198 -13.90 1.26 -5.99
C LYS A 198 -14.78 2.35 -5.38
N SER A 199 -15.50 2.04 -4.30
CA SER A 199 -16.33 3.02 -3.61
C SER A 199 -15.52 4.21 -3.13
N ILE A 200 -14.36 3.96 -2.50
CA ILE A 200 -13.48 5.03 -2.02
C ILE A 200 -12.94 5.88 -3.16
N LEU A 201 -12.51 5.26 -4.26
CA LEU A 201 -12.03 6.01 -5.43
C LEU A 201 -13.15 6.86 -6.05
N THR A 202 -14.39 6.37 -6.04
CA THR A 202 -15.55 7.05 -6.63
C THR A 202 -16.04 8.22 -5.77
N TYR A 203 -16.23 8.00 -4.47
CA TYR A 203 -16.92 8.94 -3.57
C TYR A 203 -15.97 9.70 -2.64
N GLY A 204 -14.71 9.25 -2.54
CA GLY A 204 -13.79 9.68 -1.49
C GLY A 204 -14.05 9.05 -0.13
N ASP A 205 -15.00 8.11 -0.02
CA ASP A 205 -15.29 7.36 1.19
C ASP A 205 -16.00 6.03 0.85
N ILE A 206 -16.28 5.18 1.84
CA ILE A 206 -16.86 3.84 1.60
C ILE A 206 -18.29 3.88 1.06
N SER A 207 -19.02 4.97 1.31
CA SER A 207 -20.35 5.19 0.72
C SER A 207 -20.57 6.67 0.38
N PRO A 208 -21.45 6.99 -0.57
CA PRO A 208 -21.75 8.36 -0.96
C PRO A 208 -22.40 9.19 0.17
N ASN A 209 -22.99 8.51 1.16
CA ASN A 209 -23.70 9.15 2.27
C ASN A 209 -22.76 9.55 3.42
N MET A 210 -21.47 9.20 3.36
CA MET A 210 -20.53 9.57 4.42
C MET A 210 -20.14 11.03 4.34
N ILE A 211 -20.23 11.69 5.50
CA ILE A 211 -19.80 13.07 5.68
C ILE A 211 -18.31 13.03 6.06
N SER A 212 -17.48 13.63 5.22
CA SER A 212 -16.04 13.78 5.41
C SER A 212 -15.56 15.04 4.71
N SER A 213 -14.47 15.63 5.20
CA SER A 213 -13.87 16.82 4.59
C SER A 213 -13.35 16.53 3.18
N ALA A 214 -13.21 17.57 2.35
CA ALA A 214 -12.62 17.40 1.01
C ALA A 214 -11.17 16.85 1.10
N SER A 215 -10.40 17.30 2.10
CA SER A 215 -9.04 16.79 2.34
C SER A 215 -9.05 15.30 2.73
N ASP A 216 -9.92 14.87 3.65
CA ASP A 216 -10.00 13.45 4.03
C ASP A 216 -10.42 12.57 2.86
N LYS A 217 -11.39 13.04 2.05
CA LYS A 217 -11.81 12.35 0.83
C LYS A 217 -10.65 12.17 -0.16
N ALA A 218 -9.82 13.21 -0.33
CA ALA A 218 -8.61 13.13 -1.13
C ALA A 218 -7.61 12.11 -0.54
N HIS A 219 -7.30 12.19 0.76
CA HIS A 219 -6.43 11.22 1.43
C HIS A 219 -6.89 9.76 1.27
N LEU A 220 -8.20 9.52 1.39
CA LEU A 220 -8.79 8.20 1.19
C LEU A 220 -8.68 7.72 -0.27
N ARG A 221 -8.99 8.58 -1.26
CA ARG A 221 -8.77 8.28 -2.68
C ARG A 221 -7.30 7.92 -2.97
N LEU A 222 -6.34 8.70 -2.44
CA LEU A 222 -4.91 8.42 -2.61
C LEU A 222 -4.51 7.08 -1.97
N ALA A 223 -5.02 6.80 -0.78
CA ALA A 223 -4.77 5.53 -0.10
C ALA A 223 -5.36 4.35 -0.87
N ALA A 224 -6.56 4.48 -1.42
CA ALA A 224 -7.21 3.47 -2.24
C ALA A 224 -6.45 3.22 -3.55
N ALA A 225 -6.02 4.27 -4.25
CA ALA A 225 -5.23 4.11 -5.47
C ALA A 225 -3.88 3.44 -5.19
N LYS A 226 -3.18 3.85 -4.12
CA LYS A 226 -1.94 3.18 -3.68
C LYS A 226 -2.18 1.72 -3.28
N ALA A 227 -3.37 1.39 -2.75
CA ALA A 227 -3.78 0.03 -2.45
C ALA A 227 -3.98 -0.79 -3.73
N VAL A 228 -4.69 -0.26 -4.73
CA VAL A 228 -4.85 -0.91 -6.05
C VAL A 228 -3.49 -1.17 -6.70
N LEU A 229 -2.62 -0.15 -6.79
CA LEU A 229 -1.26 -0.33 -7.32
C LEU A 229 -0.49 -1.41 -6.58
N ARG A 230 -0.69 -1.56 -5.27
CA ARG A 230 -0.04 -2.60 -4.49
C ARG A 230 -0.62 -4.00 -4.75
N LEU A 231 -1.94 -4.12 -4.93
CA LEU A 231 -2.62 -5.39 -5.22
C LEU A 231 -2.30 -5.92 -6.61
N THR A 232 -2.18 -5.04 -7.61
CA THR A 232 -1.86 -5.41 -9.01
C THR A 232 -0.57 -6.20 -9.14
N ARG A 233 0.39 -6.00 -8.23
CA ARG A 233 1.65 -6.75 -8.16
C ARG A 233 1.46 -8.27 -8.17
N GLN A 234 0.31 -8.75 -7.73
CA GLN A 234 -0.05 -10.17 -7.68
C GLN A 234 -1.41 -10.46 -8.34
N TRP A 235 -2.32 -9.49 -8.29
CA TRP A 235 -3.73 -9.65 -8.69
C TRP A 235 -4.12 -8.73 -9.84
N ASP A 236 -3.20 -8.35 -10.72
CA ASP A 236 -3.49 -7.45 -11.87
C ASP A 236 -4.68 -7.95 -12.71
N HIS A 237 -4.73 -9.26 -12.97
CA HIS A 237 -5.81 -9.93 -13.71
C HIS A 237 -7.18 -9.90 -13.01
N LYS A 238 -7.24 -9.52 -11.73
CA LYS A 238 -8.47 -9.38 -10.95
C LYS A 238 -8.93 -7.93 -10.81
N VAL A 239 -8.16 -6.96 -11.29
CA VAL A 239 -8.54 -5.54 -11.20
C VAL A 239 -9.65 -5.25 -12.21
N PRO A 240 -10.84 -4.83 -11.74
CA PRO A 240 -11.90 -4.42 -12.64
C PRO A 240 -11.48 -3.19 -13.46
N VAL A 241 -11.98 -3.13 -14.69
CA VAL A 241 -11.59 -2.11 -15.67
C VAL A 241 -11.93 -0.69 -15.19
N ASP A 242 -13.07 -0.51 -14.54
CA ASP A 242 -13.48 0.75 -13.93
C ASP A 242 -12.59 1.15 -12.74
N VAL A 243 -12.17 0.20 -11.90
CA VAL A 243 -11.21 0.44 -10.81
C VAL A 243 -9.86 0.88 -11.35
N PHE A 244 -9.42 0.29 -12.47
CA PHE A 244 -8.23 0.73 -13.17
C PHE A 244 -8.33 2.21 -13.58
N TYR A 245 -9.44 2.64 -14.20
CA TYR A 245 -9.64 4.05 -14.56
C TYR A 245 -9.70 4.99 -13.38
N LEU A 246 -10.51 4.65 -12.38
CA LEU A 246 -10.64 5.43 -11.17
C LEU A 246 -9.29 5.60 -10.45
N THR A 247 -8.43 4.58 -10.52
CA THR A 247 -7.06 4.64 -9.99
C THR A 247 -6.18 5.61 -10.78
N LEU A 248 -6.21 5.57 -12.12
CA LEU A 248 -5.42 6.47 -12.96
C LEU A 248 -5.83 7.93 -12.80
N ARG A 249 -7.14 8.21 -12.66
CA ARG A 249 -7.70 9.56 -12.53
C ARG A 249 -7.28 10.31 -11.26
N ILE A 250 -6.57 9.67 -10.33
CA ILE A 250 -5.90 10.41 -9.24
C ILE A 250 -4.88 11.42 -9.78
N SER A 251 -4.37 11.23 -11.00
CA SER A 251 -3.54 12.24 -11.68
C SER A 251 -4.31 13.48 -12.12
N GLN A 252 -5.64 13.51 -11.99
CA GLN A 252 -6.51 14.65 -12.28
C GLN A 252 -7.19 15.20 -11.00
N ASP A 253 -6.77 14.76 -9.81
CA ASP A 253 -7.37 15.24 -8.55
C ASP A 253 -7.11 16.74 -8.34
N ASP A 254 -8.07 17.43 -7.71
CA ASP A 254 -8.05 18.88 -7.47
C ASP A 254 -6.81 19.33 -6.66
N PHE A 255 -6.22 18.44 -5.86
CA PHE A 255 -5.03 18.74 -5.05
C PHE A 255 -3.72 18.36 -5.78
N PRO A 256 -2.88 19.33 -6.20
CA PRO A 256 -1.63 19.03 -6.93
C PRO A 256 -0.66 18.14 -6.16
N GLN A 257 -0.60 18.28 -4.84
CA GLN A 257 0.25 17.47 -3.97
C GLN A 257 -0.14 15.99 -4.03
N MET A 258 -1.43 15.71 -4.17
CA MET A 258 -1.94 14.35 -4.27
C MET A 258 -1.62 13.73 -5.62
N ARG A 259 -1.79 14.48 -6.72
CA ARG A 259 -1.34 14.08 -8.07
C ARG A 259 0.14 13.68 -8.03
N LYS A 260 0.99 14.54 -7.47
CA LYS A 260 2.43 14.28 -7.32
C LYS A 260 2.70 12.99 -6.52
N LEU A 261 2.11 12.84 -5.34
CA LEU A 261 2.32 11.66 -4.49
C LEU A 261 1.86 10.34 -5.13
N PHE A 262 0.85 10.39 -5.99
CA PHE A 262 0.41 9.23 -6.76
C PHE A 262 1.36 8.93 -7.91
N LEU A 263 1.69 9.92 -8.74
CA LEU A 263 2.56 9.77 -9.91
C LEU A 263 3.98 9.35 -9.53
N SER A 264 4.57 9.92 -8.47
CA SER A 264 5.85 9.45 -7.93
C SER A 264 5.78 7.98 -7.50
N LYS A 265 4.62 7.51 -7.03
CA LYS A 265 4.44 6.12 -6.61
C LYS A 265 4.32 5.16 -7.78
N VAL A 266 3.60 5.56 -8.84
CA VAL A 266 3.54 4.84 -10.12
C VAL A 266 4.96 4.72 -10.69
N HIS A 267 5.70 5.85 -10.77
CA HIS A 267 7.07 5.86 -11.28
C HIS A 267 7.96 4.89 -10.48
N GLN A 268 7.96 5.00 -9.15
CA GLN A 268 8.75 4.15 -8.27
C GLN A 268 8.47 2.66 -8.54
N TYR A 269 7.20 2.26 -8.65
CA TYR A 269 6.85 0.85 -8.81
C TYR A 269 7.18 0.30 -10.21
N ILE A 270 7.08 1.12 -11.26
CA ILE A 270 7.55 0.72 -12.60
C ILE A 270 9.08 0.58 -12.60
N LYS A 271 9.80 1.51 -11.98
CA LYS A 271 11.27 1.47 -11.83
C LYS A 271 11.75 0.25 -11.06
N GLU A 272 11.04 -0.13 -10.01
CA GLU A 272 11.26 -1.36 -9.23
C GLU A 272 10.79 -2.64 -9.95
N ARG A 273 10.23 -2.54 -11.16
CA ARG A 273 9.65 -3.64 -11.95
C ARG A 273 8.54 -4.39 -11.21
N ALA A 274 7.85 -3.69 -10.32
CA ALA A 274 6.76 -4.23 -9.51
C ALA A 274 5.37 -3.93 -10.11
N LEU A 275 5.28 -3.01 -11.08
CA LEU A 275 4.02 -2.57 -11.69
C LEU A 275 4.15 -2.60 -13.22
N ASP A 276 3.07 -3.02 -13.88
CA ASP A 276 2.98 -3.04 -15.34
C ASP A 276 3.06 -1.61 -15.91
N ALA A 277 3.73 -1.46 -17.06
CA ALA A 277 3.93 -0.18 -17.72
C ALA A 277 2.61 0.48 -18.16
N LYS A 278 1.49 -0.26 -18.32
CA LYS A 278 0.16 0.30 -18.62
C LYS A 278 -0.29 1.37 -17.62
N TYR A 279 0.21 1.33 -16.38
CA TYR A 279 -0.10 2.36 -15.37
C TYR A 279 0.57 3.71 -15.65
N ALA A 280 1.53 3.77 -16.57
CA ALA A 280 2.12 5.02 -17.03
C ALA A 280 1.11 5.92 -17.76
N CYS A 281 -0.05 5.39 -18.19
CA CYS A 281 -1.18 6.21 -18.63
C CYS A 281 -1.54 7.32 -17.63
N ALA A 282 -1.30 7.11 -16.32
CA ALA A 282 -1.55 8.12 -15.30
C ALA A 282 -0.82 9.45 -15.58
N PHE A 283 0.41 9.40 -16.10
CA PHE A 283 1.16 10.61 -16.43
C PHE A 283 0.60 11.33 -17.66
N LEU A 284 -0.06 10.61 -18.58
CA LEU A 284 -0.58 11.14 -19.83
C LEU A 284 -1.97 11.75 -19.66
N ILE A 285 -2.79 11.21 -18.76
CA ILE A 285 -4.17 11.67 -18.51
C ILE A 285 -4.21 12.98 -17.70
N GLY A 286 -3.13 13.32 -17.00
CA GLY A 286 -3.01 14.55 -16.20
C GLY A 286 -2.34 15.72 -16.92
N ILE A 287 -2.18 15.64 -18.25
CA ILE A 287 -1.35 16.54 -19.05
C ILE A 287 -1.94 17.96 -19.22
N ASP A 288 -3.25 18.15 -19.00
CA ASP A 288 -3.92 19.45 -19.21
C ASP A 288 -3.37 20.63 -18.40
N ASP A 289 -2.52 20.38 -17.40
CA ASP A 289 -1.88 21.39 -16.55
C ASP A 289 -0.43 21.71 -16.97
N TYR A 290 -0.23 22.00 -18.26
CA TYR A 290 1.05 22.27 -18.94
C TYR A 290 1.89 23.42 -18.35
N HIS A 291 1.34 24.18 -17.40
CA HIS A 291 1.98 25.37 -16.83
C HIS A 291 2.61 25.14 -15.44
N THR A 292 2.53 23.93 -14.89
CA THR A 292 3.12 23.64 -13.58
C THR A 292 4.53 23.05 -13.71
N PRO A 293 5.48 23.39 -12.81
CA PRO A 293 6.83 22.80 -12.79
C PRO A 293 6.84 21.28 -12.55
N GLN A 294 5.70 20.72 -12.16
CA GLN A 294 5.48 19.27 -12.01
C GLN A 294 5.46 18.57 -13.38
N TYR A 295 5.13 19.28 -14.45
CA TYR A 295 5.06 18.75 -15.81
C TYR A 295 6.41 18.27 -16.33
N GLU A 296 7.49 19.05 -16.14
CA GLU A 296 8.85 18.64 -16.55
C GLU A 296 9.30 17.35 -15.82
N GLU A 297 9.00 17.25 -14.51
CA GLU A 297 9.26 16.05 -13.72
C GLU A 297 8.50 14.84 -14.27
N PHE A 298 7.24 15.01 -14.67
CA PHE A 298 6.43 13.93 -15.22
C PHE A 298 6.88 13.51 -16.63
N GLN A 299 7.26 14.45 -17.48
CA GLN A 299 7.88 14.14 -18.78
C GLN A 299 9.15 13.33 -18.61
N HIS A 300 10.02 13.71 -17.67
CA HIS A 300 11.23 12.95 -17.36
C HIS A 300 10.91 11.53 -16.90
N ASN A 301 9.91 11.37 -16.02
CA ASN A 301 9.45 10.06 -15.55
C ASN A 301 8.94 9.18 -16.71
N LEU A 302 8.22 9.74 -17.70
CA LEU A 302 7.82 8.98 -18.90
C LEU A 302 9.01 8.48 -19.71
N ILE A 303 10.02 9.34 -19.88
CA ILE A 303 11.25 8.97 -20.59
C ILE A 303 11.95 7.82 -19.86
N GLU A 304 12.07 7.89 -18.53
CA GLU A 304 12.61 6.77 -17.73
C GLU A 304 11.79 5.49 -17.91
N VAL A 305 10.44 5.58 -17.88
CA VAL A 305 9.56 4.41 -18.11
C VAL A 305 9.81 3.78 -19.47
N SER A 306 9.92 4.59 -20.53
CA SER A 306 10.21 4.10 -21.88
C SER A 306 11.56 3.37 -21.95
N GLN A 307 12.59 3.94 -21.31
CA GLN A 307 13.91 3.29 -21.22
C GLN A 307 13.85 1.97 -20.45
N ILE A 308 13.08 1.90 -19.36
CA ILE A 308 12.88 0.66 -18.59
C ILE A 308 12.23 -0.42 -19.46
N CYS A 309 11.19 -0.07 -20.22
CA CYS A 309 10.51 -0.99 -21.15
C CYS A 309 11.49 -1.53 -22.20
N GLN A 310 12.28 -0.65 -22.82
CA GLN A 310 13.32 -1.03 -23.78
C GLN A 310 14.37 -1.97 -23.15
N GLN A 311 14.82 -1.72 -21.92
CA GLN A 311 15.73 -2.62 -21.22
C GLN A 311 15.12 -3.99 -20.93
N VAL A 312 13.84 -4.06 -20.55
CA VAL A 312 13.12 -5.33 -20.35
C VAL A 312 13.07 -6.12 -21.65
N LYS A 313 12.71 -5.46 -22.76
CA LYS A 313 12.69 -6.05 -24.10
C LYS A 313 14.05 -6.64 -24.49
N MET A 314 15.14 -5.89 -24.33
CA MET A 314 16.49 -6.37 -24.68
C MET A 314 16.88 -7.62 -23.88
N ARG A 315 16.51 -7.68 -22.59
CA ARG A 315 16.75 -8.86 -21.75
C ARG A 315 15.91 -10.05 -22.19
N GLN A 316 14.62 -9.87 -22.47
CA GLN A 316 13.73 -10.96 -22.89
C GLN A 316 14.15 -11.56 -24.24
N LEU A 317 14.55 -10.73 -25.20
CA LEU A 317 15.06 -11.18 -26.50
C LEU A 317 16.35 -12.01 -26.36
N SER A 318 17.22 -11.68 -25.39
CA SER A 318 18.45 -12.44 -25.14
C SER A 318 18.22 -13.83 -24.54
N VAL A 319 17.06 -14.06 -23.89
CA VAL A 319 16.78 -15.29 -23.12
C VAL A 319 15.92 -16.30 -23.92
N GLN A 320 15.49 -15.99 -25.15
CA GLN A 320 14.53 -16.82 -25.92
C GLN A 320 13.30 -17.22 -25.07
N ALA A 321 12.85 -16.33 -24.19
CA ALA A 321 11.71 -16.61 -23.33
C ALA A 321 10.40 -16.48 -24.14
N ASP A 322 9.52 -17.46 -24.01
CA ASP A 322 8.15 -17.52 -24.58
C ASP A 322 7.18 -16.53 -23.88
N VAL A 323 7.71 -15.38 -23.44
CA VAL A 323 6.98 -14.34 -22.73
C VAL A 323 6.38 -13.39 -23.76
N ASN A 324 5.15 -12.92 -23.49
CA ASN A 324 4.40 -12.04 -24.36
C ASN A 324 5.15 -10.72 -24.59
N LEU A 325 5.99 -10.67 -25.64
CA LEU A 325 6.93 -9.58 -25.94
C LEU A 325 6.25 -8.22 -26.08
N LEU A 326 4.95 -8.21 -26.43
CA LEU A 326 4.16 -7.00 -26.66
C LEU A 326 4.12 -6.07 -25.43
N THR A 327 4.05 -6.61 -24.21
CA THR A 327 3.98 -5.78 -22.99
C THR A 327 5.32 -5.12 -22.64
N ALA A 328 6.42 -5.53 -23.28
CA ALA A 328 7.74 -4.91 -23.10
C ALA A 328 7.96 -3.71 -24.04
N TYR A 329 7.07 -3.47 -25.01
CA TYR A 329 7.14 -2.30 -25.89
C TYR A 329 6.49 -1.10 -25.21
N PRO A 330 7.17 0.05 -25.10
CA PRO A 330 6.56 1.26 -24.55
C PRO A 330 5.34 1.71 -25.36
N GLU A 331 5.30 1.42 -26.66
CA GLU A 331 4.15 1.71 -27.53
C GLU A 331 2.88 0.95 -27.11
N TYR A 332 3.01 -0.15 -26.37
CA TYR A 332 1.87 -0.93 -25.86
C TYR A 332 1.11 -0.20 -24.74
N ILE A 333 1.62 0.92 -24.23
CA ILE A 333 0.88 1.83 -23.34
C ILE A 333 -0.26 2.54 -24.11
N ILE A 334 -0.08 2.78 -25.41
CA ILE A 334 -1.02 3.57 -26.23
C ILE A 334 -2.43 2.93 -26.28
N PRO A 335 -2.60 1.62 -26.53
CA PRO A 335 -3.93 0.99 -26.48
C PRO A 335 -4.65 1.18 -25.14
N TYR A 336 -3.93 1.09 -24.01
CA TYR A 336 -4.52 1.35 -22.70
C TYR A 336 -4.92 2.82 -22.55
N LEU A 337 -4.06 3.75 -22.98
CA LEU A 337 -4.36 5.17 -22.95
C LEU A 337 -5.62 5.48 -23.73
N VAL A 338 -5.71 5.00 -24.98
CA VAL A 338 -6.89 5.20 -25.84
C VAL A 338 -8.14 4.66 -25.15
N HIS A 339 -8.05 3.47 -24.56
CA HIS A 339 -9.18 2.87 -23.86
C HIS A 339 -9.59 3.67 -22.62
N VAL A 340 -8.63 4.22 -21.85
CA VAL A 340 -8.92 5.06 -20.69
C VAL A 340 -9.61 6.36 -21.10
N LEU A 341 -9.04 7.04 -22.11
CA LEU A 341 -9.57 8.29 -22.65
C LEU A 341 -10.99 8.12 -23.21
N ALA A 342 -11.27 7.01 -23.90
CA ALA A 342 -12.60 6.69 -24.41
C ALA A 342 -13.66 6.53 -23.30
N HIS A 343 -13.25 6.20 -22.07
CA HIS A 343 -14.12 6.03 -20.91
C HIS A 343 -14.06 7.23 -19.95
N ASP A 344 -13.33 8.29 -20.31
CA ASP A 344 -13.30 9.50 -19.49
C ASP A 344 -14.67 10.21 -19.53
N PRO A 345 -15.18 10.75 -18.41
CA PRO A 345 -16.46 11.47 -18.42
C PRO A 345 -16.49 12.70 -19.33
N SER A 346 -15.34 13.27 -19.67
CA SER A 346 -15.21 14.36 -20.64
C SER A 346 -15.31 13.89 -22.09
N CYS A 347 -15.21 12.58 -22.34
CA CYS A 347 -15.30 11.99 -23.66
C CYS A 347 -16.70 12.22 -24.28
N PRO A 348 -16.78 12.87 -25.45
CA PRO A 348 -18.04 13.06 -26.14
C PRO A 348 -18.72 11.72 -26.40
N ASN A 349 -20.03 11.66 -26.18
CA ASN A 349 -20.79 10.48 -26.55
C ASN A 349 -20.88 10.40 -28.08
N ILE A 350 -20.44 9.29 -28.66
CA ILE A 350 -20.48 9.00 -30.10
C ILE A 350 -21.90 9.18 -30.66
N ASP A 351 -22.94 8.88 -29.88
CA ASP A 351 -24.34 9.03 -30.27
C ASP A 351 -24.79 10.50 -30.34
N LYS A 352 -24.03 11.43 -29.75
CA LYS A 352 -24.38 12.87 -29.67
C LYS A 352 -23.54 13.75 -30.60
N TYR A 353 -22.38 13.26 -31.06
CA TYR A 353 -21.43 14.04 -31.84
C TYR A 353 -21.03 13.29 -33.11
N GLU A 354 -21.54 13.73 -34.27
CA GLU A 354 -21.13 13.20 -35.58
C GLU A 354 -19.75 13.75 -36.02
N ASP A 355 -19.28 14.86 -35.44
CA ASP A 355 -18.01 15.50 -35.79
C ASP A 355 -16.84 14.94 -34.96
N VAL A 356 -15.89 14.30 -35.65
CA VAL A 356 -14.63 13.77 -35.09
C VAL A 356 -13.81 14.88 -34.40
N LYS A 357 -13.97 16.14 -34.80
CA LYS A 357 -13.33 17.30 -34.14
C LYS A 357 -13.79 17.52 -32.69
N ALA A 358 -14.84 16.86 -32.23
CA ALA A 358 -15.22 16.90 -30.81
C ALA A 358 -14.30 16.03 -29.94
N PHE A 359 -13.68 14.99 -30.50
CA PHE A 359 -12.82 14.02 -29.79
C PHE A 359 -11.36 14.44 -29.75
N ALA A 360 -10.99 15.27 -30.71
CA ALA A 360 -9.72 15.96 -30.82
C ALA A 360 -9.13 16.31 -29.44
N PRO A 361 -9.76 17.17 -28.59
CA PRO A 361 -9.23 17.63 -27.29
C PRO A 361 -8.68 16.55 -26.34
N ILE A 362 -9.10 15.31 -26.52
CA ILE A 362 -8.84 14.19 -25.62
C ILE A 362 -7.60 13.38 -26.04
N TYR A 363 -7.26 13.37 -27.33
CA TYR A 363 -6.19 12.54 -27.90
C TYR A 363 -4.95 13.36 -28.32
N TRP A 364 -4.82 14.59 -27.83
CA TRP A 364 -3.86 15.58 -28.30
C TRP A 364 -2.50 15.56 -27.62
#